data_AF-T0SZP1-F1
#
_entry.id   AF-T0SZP1-F1
#
_cell.length_a   1.000
_cell.length_b   1.000
_cell.length_c   1.000
_cell.angle_alpha   90.00
_cell.angle_beta   90.00
_cell.angle_gamma   90.00
#
_symmetry.space_group_name_H-M   'P 1'
#
loop_
_entity.id
_entity.type
_entity.pdbx_description
1 polymer ?
#
loop_
_entity_poly.entity_id
_entity_poly.type
_entity_poly.pdbx_seq_one_letter_code
_entity_poly.pdbx_strand_id
1 'polypeptide(L)'
;MRNISIKYLIFFLSFSVFATYKDDEGHFAGRVSKFNLEAGLLRVKVEFPNVKYINKKDRVELWNQQRMGRRCLAYVTGRTSDYVLLKVPNAEDCSKTVSLDHGVYLEFFSQDLVNNLKMGREVVEILLKKRLALQSKMSRSQKEIDAHIEKVNAVNLRYEVLREKLMAEWQKELQNLEEDKINALRNYKGLEIRLDEVNHKLEKYRVEDENLALDRWSLDPNLYYRK
;
A
#
# COMPACT_ATOMS: atom_id res chain seq x y z
N MET A 1 -42.74 14.41 5.46
CA MET A 1 -43.54 13.89 4.34
C MET A 1 -42.93 14.39 3.04
N ARG A 2 -42.59 13.45 2.13
CA ARG A 2 -42.36 13.61 0.68
C ARG A 2 -41.19 14.50 0.23
N ASN A 3 -40.39 14.20 -0.79
CA ASN A 3 -40.16 13.02 -1.62
C ASN A 3 -38.90 13.34 -2.44
N ILE A 4 -37.92 12.44 -2.41
CA ILE A 4 -37.29 11.81 -3.57
C ILE A 4 -37.31 12.63 -4.87
N SER A 5 -36.13 13.09 -5.31
CA SER A 5 -35.87 13.33 -6.73
C SER A 5 -34.50 12.73 -7.09
N ILE A 6 -34.55 11.44 -7.44
CA ILE A 6 -33.49 10.67 -8.08
C ILE A 6 -33.85 10.64 -9.57
N LYS A 7 -32.82 10.60 -10.42
CA LYS A 7 -32.78 10.20 -11.83
C LYS A 7 -32.92 11.38 -12.79
N TYR A 8 -31.78 11.87 -13.27
CA TYR A 8 -31.45 11.93 -14.70
C TYR A 8 -29.95 12.29 -14.82
N LEU A 9 -29.10 11.34 -14.43
CA LEU A 9 -27.69 11.39 -14.82
C LEU A 9 -27.64 10.81 -16.25
N ILE A 10 -27.57 11.72 -17.21
CA ILE A 10 -27.51 11.43 -18.64
C ILE A 10 -26.23 10.63 -18.91
N PHE A 11 -26.41 9.34 -19.18
CA PHE A 11 -25.41 8.42 -19.67
C PHE A 11 -25.12 8.76 -21.14
N PHE A 12 -24.21 9.72 -21.37
CA PHE A 12 -23.68 9.97 -22.70
C PHE A 12 -22.79 8.77 -23.09
N LEU A 13 -23.40 7.85 -23.83
CA LEU A 13 -22.75 6.82 -24.60
C LEU A 13 -21.68 7.45 -25.49
N SER A 14 -20.43 7.32 -25.07
CA SER A 14 -19.26 7.46 -25.93
C SER A 14 -19.22 6.23 -26.84
N PHE A 15 -19.96 6.32 -27.95
CA PHE A 15 -19.78 5.44 -29.09
C PHE A 15 -18.40 5.76 -29.67
N SER A 16 -17.38 5.06 -29.18
CA SER A 16 -16.06 5.07 -29.80
C SER A 16 -16.21 4.39 -31.15
N VAL A 17 -16.06 5.19 -32.19
CA VAL A 17 -15.88 4.75 -33.57
C VAL A 17 -14.68 3.81 -33.59
N PHE A 18 -14.94 2.49 -33.60
CA PHE A 18 -13.95 1.53 -34.06
C PHE A 18 -13.83 1.73 -35.57
N ALA A 19 -12.91 2.60 -35.97
CA ALA A 19 -12.46 2.67 -37.35
C ALA A 19 -11.87 1.30 -37.70
N THR A 20 -12.59 0.55 -38.53
CA THR A 20 -12.11 -0.67 -39.16
C THR A 20 -11.09 -0.26 -40.24
N TYR A 21 -9.85 -0.01 -39.84
CA TYR A 21 -8.70 0.11 -40.76
C TYR A 21 -8.15 -1.30 -41.03
N LYS A 22 -8.75 -1.98 -42.02
CA LYS A 22 -8.15 -3.07 -42.81
C LYS A 22 -8.05 -2.45 -44.22
N ASP A 23 -6.89 -2.19 -44.81
CA ASP A 23 -5.98 -3.23 -45.33
C ASP A 23 -4.58 -2.67 -45.74
N ASP A 24 -4.07 -1.61 -45.10
CA ASP A 24 -2.75 -1.02 -45.44
C ASP A 24 -1.63 -1.47 -44.47
N GLU A 25 -1.69 -2.71 -43.97
CA GLU A 25 -0.63 -3.22 -43.10
C GLU A 25 0.66 -3.40 -43.92
N GLY A 26 1.78 -2.89 -43.43
CA GLY A 26 3.08 -2.99 -44.09
C GLY A 26 3.42 -1.84 -45.03
N HIS A 27 2.50 -0.90 -45.26
CA HIS A 27 2.76 0.35 -45.96
C HIS A 27 3.30 1.42 -45.00
N PHE A 28 4.34 2.11 -45.42
CA PHE A 28 4.83 3.29 -44.73
C PHE A 28 5.45 4.25 -45.75
N ALA A 29 5.57 5.52 -45.38
CA ALA A 29 6.08 6.54 -46.28
C ALA A 29 7.13 7.41 -45.59
N GLY A 30 7.99 8.02 -46.40
CA GLY A 30 9.09 8.80 -45.88
C GLY A 30 9.73 9.69 -46.93
N ARG A 31 10.56 10.62 -46.47
CA ARG A 31 11.30 11.55 -47.32
C ARG A 31 12.76 11.17 -47.39
N VAL A 32 13.34 11.18 -48.59
CA VAL A 32 14.77 10.94 -48.77
C VAL A 32 15.57 12.06 -48.10
N SER A 33 16.44 11.71 -47.16
CA SER A 33 17.33 12.64 -46.46
C SER A 33 18.74 12.62 -47.05
N LYS A 34 19.24 11.47 -47.49
CA LYS A 34 20.54 11.39 -48.17
C LYS A 34 20.59 10.13 -49.02
N PHE A 35 21.17 10.23 -50.20
CA PHE A 35 21.42 9.10 -51.08
C PHE A 35 22.90 9.07 -51.46
N ASN A 36 23.53 7.90 -51.34
CA ASN A 36 24.88 7.64 -51.81
C ASN A 36 24.81 6.56 -52.89
N LEU A 37 25.08 6.96 -54.13
CA LEU A 37 25.05 6.10 -55.33
C LEU A 37 26.12 5.00 -55.27
N GLU A 38 27.36 5.35 -54.90
CA GLU A 38 28.50 4.41 -54.89
C GLU A 38 28.30 3.28 -53.88
N ALA A 39 27.77 3.61 -52.69
CA ALA A 39 27.50 2.64 -51.64
C ALA A 39 26.12 1.97 -51.76
N GLY A 40 25.26 2.47 -52.67
CA GLY A 40 23.86 2.06 -52.78
C GLY A 40 23.07 2.28 -51.48
N LEU A 41 23.42 3.30 -50.69
CA LEU A 41 22.81 3.56 -49.38
C LEU A 41 21.82 4.73 -49.45
N LEU A 42 20.60 4.48 -49.02
CA LEU A 42 19.52 5.45 -48.97
C LEU A 42 19.08 5.68 -47.53
N ARG A 43 19.22 6.91 -47.05
CA ARG A 43 18.72 7.35 -45.75
C ARG A 43 17.38 8.05 -45.95
N VAL A 44 16.33 7.50 -45.35
CA VAL A 44 14.96 8.02 -45.43
C VAL A 44 14.52 8.47 -44.05
N LYS A 45 13.97 9.67 -43.95
CA LYS A 45 13.26 10.15 -42.76
C LYS A 45 11.83 9.62 -42.82
N VAL A 46 11.42 8.86 -41.82
CA VAL A 46 10.13 8.15 -41.79
C VAL A 46 9.32 8.68 -40.61
N GLU A 47 8.06 9.02 -40.85
CA GLU A 47 7.08 9.43 -39.83
C GLU A 47 6.11 8.26 -39.60
N PHE A 48 6.62 7.15 -39.06
CA PHE A 48 5.83 5.95 -38.83
C PHE A 48 6.03 5.45 -37.39
N PRO A 49 4.97 5.40 -36.55
CA PRO A 49 5.10 5.03 -35.14
C PRO A 49 5.57 3.57 -34.96
N ASN A 50 5.38 2.74 -35.98
CA ASN A 50 5.71 1.33 -35.98
C ASN A 50 7.09 1.02 -36.60
N VAL A 51 7.96 2.02 -36.80
CA VAL A 51 9.36 1.80 -37.26
C VAL A 51 10.11 0.81 -36.38
N LYS A 52 9.72 0.66 -35.11
CA LYS A 52 10.28 -0.35 -34.19
C LYS A 52 10.15 -1.80 -34.66
N TYR A 53 9.18 -2.11 -35.53
CA TYR A 53 8.94 -3.45 -36.07
C TYR A 53 9.71 -3.73 -37.37
N ILE A 54 10.48 -2.77 -37.86
CA ILE A 54 11.39 -2.97 -38.98
C ILE A 54 12.69 -3.57 -38.44
N ASN A 55 13.11 -4.71 -38.96
CA ASN A 55 14.33 -5.39 -38.58
C ASN A 55 15.45 -5.20 -39.61
N LYS A 56 16.69 -5.49 -39.21
CA LYS A 56 17.82 -5.51 -40.15
C LYS A 56 17.62 -6.67 -41.12
N LYS A 57 17.92 -6.43 -42.40
CA LYS A 57 17.76 -7.33 -43.55
C LYS A 57 16.32 -7.49 -44.06
N ASP A 58 15.35 -6.79 -43.50
CA ASP A 58 13.97 -6.81 -44.03
C ASP A 58 13.94 -6.32 -45.47
N ARG A 59 13.12 -6.98 -46.29
CA ARG A 59 12.90 -6.62 -47.69
C ARG A 59 11.86 -5.51 -47.76
N VAL A 60 12.19 -4.45 -48.49
CA VAL A 60 11.31 -3.30 -48.69
C VAL A 60 11.24 -2.99 -50.18
N GLU A 61 10.02 -2.88 -50.69
CA GLU A 61 9.71 -2.34 -52.00
C GLU A 61 9.47 -0.84 -51.85
N LEU A 62 10.11 -0.03 -52.71
CA LEU A 62 9.95 1.42 -52.72
C LEU A 62 9.52 1.92 -54.09
N TRP A 63 8.64 2.92 -54.11
CA TRP A 63 8.19 3.60 -55.32
C TRP A 63 7.82 5.05 -55.03
N ASN A 64 7.63 5.82 -56.10
CA ASN A 64 7.18 7.20 -56.06
C ASN A 64 5.71 7.24 -56.52
N GLN A 65 4.88 8.07 -55.86
CA GLN A 65 3.47 8.25 -56.21
C GLN A 65 3.26 8.63 -57.68
N GLN A 66 4.21 9.36 -58.27
CA GLN A 66 4.14 9.80 -59.67
C GLN A 66 4.38 8.66 -60.68
N ARG A 67 5.00 7.55 -60.28
CA ARG A 67 5.39 6.44 -61.15
C ARG A 67 5.05 5.09 -60.50
N MET A 68 3.76 4.76 -60.44
CA MET A 68 3.26 3.54 -59.79
C MET A 68 3.66 2.22 -60.48
N GLY A 69 4.08 2.27 -61.76
CA GLY A 69 4.34 1.07 -62.56
C GLY A 69 5.68 0.39 -62.33
N ARG A 70 6.61 0.99 -61.57
CA ARG A 70 7.94 0.41 -61.32
C ARG A 70 8.35 0.56 -59.85
N ARG A 71 8.67 -0.57 -59.21
CA ARG A 71 9.12 -0.64 -57.82
C ARG A 71 10.58 -1.05 -57.76
N CYS A 72 11.32 -0.48 -56.81
CA CYS A 72 12.67 -0.94 -56.51
C CYS A 72 12.69 -1.79 -55.25
N LEU A 73 13.59 -2.77 -55.23
CA LEU A 73 13.87 -3.57 -54.05
C LEU A 73 15.02 -2.97 -53.26
N ALA A 74 14.85 -2.90 -51.93
CA ALA A 74 15.86 -2.47 -50.99
C ALA A 74 15.84 -3.33 -49.73
N TYR A 75 16.95 -3.34 -49.00
CA TYR A 75 17.11 -4.08 -47.75
C TYR A 75 17.42 -3.15 -46.60
N VAL A 76 16.78 -3.34 -45.45
CA VAL A 76 17.04 -2.50 -44.27
C VAL A 76 18.42 -2.84 -43.69
N THR A 77 19.28 -1.83 -43.56
CA THR A 77 20.63 -1.98 -42.96
C THR A 77 20.63 -1.53 -41.50
N GLY A 78 19.85 -0.50 -41.18
CA GLY A 78 19.70 0.02 -39.83
C GLY A 78 18.47 0.90 -39.70
N ARG A 79 18.04 1.12 -38.46
CA ARG A 79 16.92 2.01 -38.14
C ARG A 79 17.20 2.80 -36.87
N THR A 80 16.60 3.98 -36.82
CA THR A 80 16.44 4.86 -35.66
C THR A 80 14.94 5.12 -35.49
N SER A 81 14.51 5.94 -34.52
CA SER A 81 13.10 6.35 -34.38
C SER A 81 12.59 7.06 -35.63
N ASP A 82 13.41 7.94 -36.22
CA ASP A 82 12.96 8.88 -37.26
C ASP A 82 13.58 8.58 -38.63
N TYR A 83 14.58 7.70 -38.69
CA TYR A 83 15.32 7.40 -39.91
C TYR A 83 15.44 5.90 -40.15
N VAL A 84 15.33 5.51 -41.40
CA VAL A 84 15.61 4.15 -41.87
C VAL A 84 16.72 4.22 -42.91
N LEU A 85 17.73 3.35 -42.74
CA LEU A 85 18.83 3.19 -43.67
C LEU A 85 18.58 1.95 -44.52
N LEU A 86 18.43 2.15 -45.81
CA LEU A 86 18.16 1.13 -46.81
C LEU A 86 19.38 0.93 -47.70
N LYS A 87 19.64 -0.31 -48.11
CA LYS A 87 20.62 -0.69 -49.13
C LYS A 87 19.88 -1.10 -50.39
N VAL A 88 20.13 -0.42 -51.49
CA VAL A 88 19.54 -0.67 -52.80
C VAL A 88 20.58 -1.40 -53.65
N PRO A 89 20.37 -2.69 -54.00
CA PRO A 89 21.35 -3.47 -54.76
C PRO A 89 21.67 -2.88 -56.14
N ASN A 90 20.64 -2.45 -56.88
CA ASN A 90 20.78 -1.85 -58.21
C ASN A 90 20.46 -0.35 -58.14
N ALA A 91 21.34 0.41 -57.47
CA ALA A 91 21.12 1.82 -57.16
C ALA A 91 20.97 2.69 -58.42
N GLU A 92 21.73 2.43 -59.47
CA GLU A 92 21.70 3.21 -60.72
C GLU A 92 20.37 3.08 -61.47
N ASP A 93 19.90 1.84 -61.67
CA ASP A 93 18.63 1.57 -62.34
C ASP A 93 17.45 2.08 -61.52
N CYS A 94 17.53 1.93 -60.20
CA CYS A 94 16.51 2.43 -59.31
C CYS A 94 16.44 3.97 -59.30
N SER A 95 17.60 4.65 -59.31
CA SER A 95 17.67 6.12 -59.35
C SER A 95 17.02 6.68 -60.61
N LYS A 96 17.24 6.05 -61.78
CA LYS A 96 16.60 6.44 -63.05
C LYS A 96 15.09 6.22 -63.04
N THR A 97 14.64 5.22 -62.28
CA THR A 97 13.26 4.77 -62.28
C THR A 97 12.38 5.54 -61.30
N VAL A 98 12.82 5.64 -60.04
CA VAL A 98 12.01 6.14 -58.90
C VAL A 98 12.41 7.57 -58.47
N SER A 99 13.50 8.12 -59.01
CA SER A 99 14.09 9.42 -58.60
C SER A 99 14.44 9.45 -57.11
N LEU A 100 15.69 9.12 -56.77
CA LEU A 100 16.17 9.01 -55.38
C LEU A 100 16.82 10.31 -54.87
N ASP A 101 16.39 11.45 -55.38
CA ASP A 101 16.95 12.75 -55.03
C ASP A 101 16.58 13.18 -53.61
N HIS A 102 17.37 14.10 -53.06
CA HIS A 102 17.13 14.66 -51.72
C HIS A 102 15.74 15.33 -51.65
N GLY A 103 14.96 14.99 -50.62
CA GLY A 103 13.65 15.58 -50.36
C GLY A 103 12.48 14.90 -51.08
N VAL A 104 12.74 13.93 -51.96
CA VAL A 104 11.68 13.18 -52.64
C VAL A 104 10.88 12.35 -51.63
N TYR A 105 9.56 12.32 -51.82
CA TYR A 105 8.65 11.48 -51.05
C TYR A 105 8.54 10.10 -51.67
N LEU A 106 8.77 9.07 -50.86
CA LEU A 106 8.73 7.68 -51.27
C LEU A 106 7.72 6.92 -50.42
N GLU A 107 7.00 6.02 -51.08
CA GLU A 107 6.16 5.03 -50.45
C GLU A 107 6.90 3.70 -50.41
N PHE A 108 6.68 2.98 -49.33
CA PHE A 108 7.34 1.72 -49.02
C PHE A 108 6.30 0.65 -48.71
N PHE A 109 6.59 -0.58 -49.11
CA PHE A 109 5.86 -1.78 -48.72
C PHE A 109 6.84 -2.84 -48.27
N SER A 110 6.51 -3.52 -47.17
CA SER A 110 7.30 -4.66 -46.69
C SER A 110 6.38 -5.76 -46.18
N GLN A 111 6.52 -6.95 -46.78
CA GLN A 111 5.84 -8.15 -46.30
C GLN A 111 6.39 -8.59 -44.93
N ASP A 112 7.69 -8.41 -44.69
CA ASP A 112 8.34 -8.72 -43.41
C ASP A 112 7.77 -7.84 -42.29
N LEU A 113 7.49 -6.57 -42.59
CA LEU A 113 6.84 -5.67 -41.64
C LEU A 113 5.43 -6.15 -41.26
N VAL A 114 4.64 -6.66 -42.21
CA VAL A 114 3.31 -7.24 -41.91
C VAL A 114 3.45 -8.41 -40.93
N ASN A 115 4.41 -9.30 -41.18
CA ASN A 115 4.67 -10.46 -40.32
C ASN A 115 5.13 -10.01 -38.91
N ASN A 116 6.04 -9.03 -38.84
CA ASN A 116 6.54 -8.48 -37.59
C ASN A 116 5.44 -7.75 -36.79
N LEU A 117 4.53 -7.06 -37.47
CA LEU A 117 3.37 -6.43 -36.84
C LEU A 117 2.39 -7.46 -36.27
N LYS A 118 2.12 -8.54 -37.00
CA LYS A 118 1.29 -9.65 -36.53
C LYS A 118 1.90 -10.29 -35.29
N MET A 119 3.19 -10.63 -35.34
CA MET A 119 3.92 -11.16 -34.18
C MET A 119 3.90 -10.17 -32.99
N GLY A 120 4.08 -8.88 -33.26
CA GLY A 120 3.99 -7.82 -32.25
C GLY A 120 2.64 -7.79 -31.55
N ARG A 121 1.53 -7.95 -32.29
CA ARG A 121 0.17 -8.04 -31.73
C ARG A 121 -0.01 -9.27 -30.85
N GLU A 122 0.47 -10.43 -31.30
CA GLU A 122 0.42 -11.67 -30.52
C GLU A 122 1.18 -11.53 -29.18
N VAL A 123 2.38 -10.93 -29.22
CA VAL A 123 3.16 -10.65 -28.01
C VAL A 123 2.41 -9.69 -27.08
N VAL A 124 1.81 -8.62 -27.61
CA VAL A 124 1.01 -7.69 -26.81
C VAL A 124 -0.18 -8.41 -26.15
N GLU A 125 -0.87 -9.29 -26.87
CA GLU A 125 -1.96 -10.08 -26.34
C GLU A 125 -1.50 -10.97 -25.17
N ILE A 126 -0.37 -11.66 -25.32
CA ILE A 126 0.23 -12.47 -24.26
C ILE A 126 0.58 -11.60 -23.05
N LEU A 127 1.17 -10.43 -23.27
CA LEU A 127 1.54 -9.49 -22.20
C LEU A 127 0.30 -8.97 -21.46
N LEU A 128 -0.79 -8.68 -22.17
CA LEU A 128 -2.06 -8.28 -21.56
C LEU A 128 -2.64 -9.38 -20.68
N LYS A 129 -2.64 -10.64 -21.16
CA LYS A 129 -3.05 -11.81 -20.37
C LYS A 129 -2.18 -11.98 -19.13
N LYS A 130 -0.85 -11.86 -19.26
CA LYS A 130 0.09 -11.93 -18.14
C LYS A 130 -0.16 -10.81 -17.12
N ARG A 131 -0.41 -9.58 -17.57
CA ARG A 131 -0.76 -8.44 -16.70
C ARG A 131 -2.01 -8.73 -15.88
N LEU A 132 -3.08 -9.21 -16.52
CA LEU A 132 -4.32 -9.56 -15.83
C LEU A 132 -4.12 -10.68 -14.79
N ALA A 133 -3.35 -11.71 -15.14
CA ALA A 133 -3.03 -12.81 -14.22
C ALA A 133 -2.23 -12.31 -13.00
N LEU A 134 -1.23 -11.44 -13.20
CA LEU A 134 -0.45 -10.85 -12.12
C LEU A 134 -1.30 -9.95 -11.22
N GLN A 135 -2.14 -9.10 -11.81
CA GLN A 135 -3.07 -8.26 -11.07
C GLN A 135 -4.04 -9.08 -10.21
N SER A 136 -4.54 -10.20 -10.76
CA SER A 136 -5.41 -11.13 -10.04
C SER A 136 -4.69 -11.79 -8.86
N LYS A 137 -3.43 -12.21 -9.05
CA LYS A 137 -2.59 -12.77 -7.98
C LYS A 137 -2.33 -11.74 -6.88
N MET A 138 -1.97 -10.52 -7.26
CA MET A 138 -1.74 -9.41 -6.32
C MET A 138 -2.99 -9.12 -5.49
N SER A 139 -4.17 -9.07 -6.12
CA SER A 139 -5.43 -8.85 -5.39
C SER A 139 -5.75 -9.98 -4.40
N ARG A 140 -5.43 -11.23 -4.73
CA ARG A 140 -5.61 -12.36 -3.79
C ARG A 140 -4.68 -12.25 -2.59
N SER A 141 -3.39 -12.01 -2.84
CA SER A 141 -2.42 -11.83 -1.76
C SER A 141 -2.74 -10.63 -0.87
N GLN A 142 -3.26 -9.54 -1.43
CA GLN A 142 -3.72 -8.40 -0.63
C GLN A 142 -4.84 -8.81 0.33
N LYS A 143 -5.86 -9.53 -0.15
CA LYS A 143 -6.96 -10.01 0.69
C LYS A 143 -6.49 -10.96 1.79
N GLU A 144 -5.51 -11.81 1.50
CA GLU A 144 -4.91 -12.71 2.49
C GLU A 144 -4.19 -11.93 3.59
N ILE A 145 -3.45 -10.87 3.22
CA ILE A 145 -2.79 -9.96 4.17
C ILE A 145 -3.82 -9.22 5.02
N ASP A 146 -4.86 -8.66 4.39
CA ASP A 146 -5.91 -7.93 5.10
C ASP A 146 -6.63 -8.84 6.11
N ALA A 147 -6.99 -10.06 5.70
CA ALA A 147 -7.60 -11.04 6.60
C ALA A 147 -6.67 -11.45 7.75
N HIS A 148 -5.35 -11.49 7.53
CA HIS A 148 -4.39 -11.74 8.60
C HIS A 148 -4.31 -10.56 9.58
N ILE A 149 -4.30 -9.33 9.09
CA ILE A 149 -4.32 -8.11 9.91
C ILE A 149 -5.59 -8.06 10.76
N GLU A 150 -6.76 -8.37 10.18
CA GLU A 150 -8.02 -8.44 10.92
C GLU A 150 -7.98 -9.46 12.06
N LYS A 151 -7.41 -10.65 11.82
CA LYS A 151 -7.23 -11.67 12.86
C LYS A 151 -6.33 -11.19 13.98
N VAL A 152 -5.20 -10.55 13.65
CA VAL A 152 -4.27 -10.00 14.65
C VAL A 152 -4.96 -8.91 15.48
N ASN A 153 -5.69 -8.00 14.84
CA ASN A 153 -6.42 -6.93 15.52
C ASN A 153 -7.50 -7.48 16.45
N ALA A 154 -8.26 -8.50 16.01
CA ALA A 154 -9.28 -9.14 16.85
C ALA A 154 -8.67 -9.81 18.09
N VAL A 155 -7.50 -10.45 17.95
CA VAL A 155 -6.77 -11.04 19.07
C VAL A 155 -6.25 -9.96 20.02
N ASN A 156 -5.64 -8.90 19.49
CA ASN A 156 -5.13 -7.79 20.30
C ASN A 156 -6.25 -7.13 21.11
N LEU A 157 -7.36 -6.79 20.47
CA LEU A 157 -8.52 -6.19 21.13
C LEU A 157 -9.07 -7.08 22.26
N ARG A 158 -9.12 -8.40 22.05
CA ARG A 158 -9.55 -9.35 23.08
C ARG A 158 -8.65 -9.29 24.32
N TYR A 159 -7.32 -9.23 24.13
CA TYR A 159 -6.38 -9.17 25.24
C TYR A 159 -6.33 -7.79 25.91
N GLU A 160 -6.53 -6.72 25.16
CA GLU A 160 -6.68 -5.37 25.72
C GLU A 160 -7.86 -5.29 26.68
N VAL A 161 -9.05 -5.77 26.26
CA VAL A 161 -10.24 -5.81 27.12
C VAL A 161 -10.01 -6.67 28.37
N LEU A 162 -9.33 -7.82 28.22
CA LEU A 162 -9.02 -8.67 29.37
C LEU A 162 -8.07 -7.98 30.36
N ARG A 163 -7.08 -7.25 29.85
CA ARG A 163 -6.15 -6.47 30.66
C ARG A 163 -6.90 -5.35 31.41
N GLU A 164 -7.80 -4.63 30.75
CA GLU A 164 -8.60 -3.58 31.39
C GLU A 164 -9.46 -4.14 32.52
N LYS A 165 -10.11 -5.29 32.31
CA LYS A 165 -10.89 -5.97 33.36
C LYS A 165 -10.05 -6.35 34.57
N LEU A 166 -8.88 -6.95 34.34
CA LEU A 166 -7.96 -7.32 35.42
C LEU A 166 -7.45 -6.08 36.17
N MET A 167 -7.17 -4.99 35.47
CA MET A 167 -6.75 -3.73 36.11
C MET A 167 -7.88 -3.15 36.96
N ALA A 168 -9.12 -3.20 36.50
CA ALA A 168 -10.29 -2.75 37.26
C ALA A 168 -10.54 -3.62 38.50
N GLU A 169 -10.44 -4.95 38.37
CA GLU A 169 -10.53 -5.89 39.50
C GLU A 169 -9.42 -5.61 40.52
N TRP A 170 -8.19 -5.44 40.07
CA TRP A 170 -7.06 -5.12 40.95
C TRP A 170 -7.26 -3.80 41.70
N GLN A 171 -7.71 -2.74 41.03
CA GLN A 171 -8.02 -1.46 41.67
C GLN A 171 -9.11 -1.60 42.73
N LYS A 172 -10.14 -2.40 42.48
CA LYS A 172 -11.21 -2.66 43.43
C LYS A 172 -10.69 -3.40 44.67
N GLU A 173 -9.84 -4.41 44.50
CA GLU A 173 -9.26 -5.12 45.64
C GLU A 173 -8.35 -4.22 46.48
N LEU A 174 -7.57 -3.32 45.85
CA LEU A 174 -6.80 -2.33 46.58
C LEU A 174 -7.69 -1.38 47.40
N GLN A 175 -8.81 -0.95 46.83
CA GLN A 175 -9.79 -0.11 47.54
C GLN A 175 -10.39 -0.85 48.74
N ASN A 176 -10.81 -2.11 48.57
CA ASN A 176 -11.33 -2.93 49.67
C ASN A 176 -10.30 -3.04 50.82
N LEU A 177 -9.04 -3.33 50.50
CA LEU A 177 -7.97 -3.43 51.50
C LEU A 177 -7.71 -2.10 52.23
N GLU A 178 -7.83 -0.98 51.51
CA GLU A 178 -7.69 0.35 52.11
C GLU A 178 -8.87 0.67 53.03
N GLU A 179 -10.09 0.33 52.63
CA GLU A 179 -11.29 0.45 53.49
C GLU A 179 -11.17 -0.41 54.75
N ASP A 180 -10.74 -1.67 54.61
CA ASP A 180 -10.50 -2.58 55.74
C ASP A 180 -9.47 -1.99 56.72
N LYS A 181 -8.37 -1.43 56.20
CA LYS A 181 -7.37 -0.73 57.00
C LYS A 181 -7.98 0.46 57.75
N ILE A 182 -8.80 1.29 57.07
CA ILE A 182 -9.46 2.44 57.69
C ILE A 182 -10.41 2.00 58.79
N ASN A 183 -11.19 0.94 58.56
CA ASN A 183 -12.13 0.38 59.54
C ASN A 183 -11.40 -0.20 60.75
N ALA A 184 -10.32 -0.96 60.53
CA ALA A 184 -9.47 -1.48 61.60
C ALA A 184 -8.87 -0.34 62.44
N LEU A 185 -8.39 0.73 61.81
CA LEU A 185 -7.86 1.90 62.49
C LEU A 185 -8.93 2.62 63.33
N ARG A 186 -10.14 2.80 62.79
CA ARG A 186 -11.28 3.36 63.54
C ARG A 186 -11.63 2.51 64.76
N ASN A 187 -11.67 1.19 64.60
CA ASN A 187 -11.95 0.26 65.69
C ASN A 187 -10.86 0.31 66.76
N TYR A 188 -9.58 0.33 66.36
CA TYR A 188 -8.45 0.47 67.26
C TYR A 188 -8.55 1.74 68.11
N LYS A 189 -8.77 2.91 67.47
CA LYS A 189 -8.97 4.18 68.19
C LYS A 189 -10.17 4.16 69.13
N GLY A 190 -11.27 3.50 68.72
CA GLY A 190 -12.44 3.33 69.57
C GLY A 190 -12.16 2.47 70.81
N LEU A 191 -11.33 1.42 70.69
CA LEU A 191 -10.89 0.59 71.81
C LEU A 191 -9.92 1.34 72.73
N GLU A 192 -9.01 2.13 72.17
CA GLU A 192 -8.08 2.98 72.91
C GLU A 192 -8.83 3.94 73.84
N ILE A 193 -9.84 4.66 73.32
CA ILE A 193 -10.68 5.55 74.14
C ILE A 193 -11.38 4.79 75.28
N ARG A 194 -11.94 3.61 74.99
CA ARG A 194 -12.61 2.78 76.02
C ARG A 194 -11.64 2.28 77.08
N LEU A 195 -10.40 1.94 76.69
CA LEU A 195 -9.36 1.54 77.62
C LEU A 195 -9.05 2.70 78.58
N ASP A 196 -8.90 3.91 78.06
CA ASP A 196 -8.64 5.10 78.87
C ASP A 196 -9.78 5.38 79.86
N GLU A 197 -11.03 5.23 79.44
CA GLU A 197 -12.18 5.32 80.35
C GLU A 197 -12.14 4.27 81.47
N VAL A 198 -11.75 3.03 81.17
CA VAL A 198 -11.62 1.96 82.16
C VAL A 198 -10.47 2.26 83.12
N ASN A 199 -9.32 2.69 82.61
CA ASN A 199 -8.16 3.08 83.43
C ASN A 199 -8.53 4.21 84.39
N HIS A 200 -9.24 5.24 83.90
CA HIS A 200 -9.73 6.33 84.74
C HIS A 200 -10.70 5.83 85.82
N LYS A 201 -11.59 4.89 85.51
CA LYS A 201 -12.47 4.26 86.50
C LYS A 201 -11.70 3.43 87.53
N LEU A 202 -10.71 2.64 87.10
CA LEU A 202 -9.86 1.85 88.01
C LEU A 202 -9.12 2.77 88.99
N GLU A 203 -8.63 3.91 88.52
CA GLU A 203 -7.98 4.91 89.37
C GLU A 203 -8.97 5.52 90.37
N LYS A 204 -10.20 5.85 89.94
CA LYS A 204 -11.25 6.39 90.82
C LYS A 204 -11.74 5.39 91.87
N TYR A 205 -11.89 4.13 91.52
CA TYR A 205 -12.35 3.06 92.41
C TYR A 205 -11.19 2.28 93.04
N ARG A 206 -9.96 2.80 92.98
CA ARG A 206 -8.80 2.18 93.59
C ARG A 206 -9.05 2.07 95.11
N VAL A 207 -9.36 0.87 95.56
CA VAL A 207 -9.45 0.57 96.98
C VAL A 207 -8.02 0.55 97.49
N GLU A 208 -7.67 1.55 98.29
CA GLU A 208 -6.44 1.49 99.07
C GLU A 208 -6.69 0.52 100.21
N ASP A 209 -5.89 -0.53 100.31
CA ASP A 209 -5.87 -1.40 101.48
C ASP A 209 -5.26 -0.62 102.67
N GLU A 210 -5.99 0.38 103.19
CA GLU A 210 -5.67 1.07 104.45
C GLU A 210 -6.06 0.22 105.68
N ASN A 211 -6.06 -1.11 105.56
CA ASN A 211 -6.32 -2.02 106.68
C ASN A 211 -5.09 -2.29 107.55
N LEU A 212 -4.08 -1.42 107.53
CA LEU A 212 -3.07 -1.27 108.59
C LEU A 212 -2.52 0.16 108.62
N ALA A 213 -3.40 1.15 108.80
CA ALA A 213 -2.98 2.30 109.61
C ALA A 213 -2.79 1.76 111.05
N LEU A 214 -1.58 1.27 111.37
CA LEU A 214 -1.20 1.02 112.76
C LEU A 214 -1.37 2.33 113.51
N ASP A 215 -2.47 2.44 114.26
CA ASP A 215 -2.75 3.58 115.10
C ASP A 215 -1.57 3.76 116.05
N ARG A 216 -0.90 4.90 115.94
CA ARG A 216 0.35 5.22 116.66
C ARG A 216 0.13 5.21 118.18
N TRP A 217 -1.11 5.24 118.64
CA TRP A 217 -1.54 5.17 120.03
C TRP A 217 -1.76 3.76 120.57
N SER A 218 -1.74 2.72 119.72
CA SER A 218 -1.93 1.32 120.14
C SER A 218 -0.68 0.67 120.76
N LEU A 219 0.46 1.39 120.82
CA LEU A 219 1.75 0.88 121.29
C LEU A 219 2.29 1.58 122.55
N ASP A 220 1.52 2.44 123.23
CA ASP A 220 2.00 3.09 124.47
C ASP A 220 1.94 2.12 125.68
N PRO A 221 3.08 1.68 126.24
CA PRO A 221 3.11 0.70 127.33
C PRO A 221 2.60 1.27 128.68
N ASN A 222 2.49 2.59 128.82
CA ASN A 222 2.23 3.24 130.11
C ASN A 222 0.74 3.41 130.45
N LEU A 223 -0.19 3.06 129.54
CA LEU A 223 -1.64 3.20 129.76
C LEU A 223 -2.36 1.90 130.13
N TYR A 224 -1.66 0.76 130.14
CA TYR A 224 -2.23 -0.51 130.63
C TYR A 224 -2.03 -0.67 132.13
N TYR A 225 -2.98 -0.16 132.92
CA TYR A 225 -3.11 -0.55 134.32
C TYR A 225 -3.52 -2.03 134.39
N ARG A 226 -2.68 -2.88 135.01
CA ARG A 226 -3.09 -4.20 135.54
C ARG A 226 -2.69 -4.29 137.02
N LYS A 227 -3.64 -4.80 137.79
CA LYS A 227 -3.67 -4.95 139.26
C LYS A 227 -2.40 -5.55 139.85
#